data_AF-A0A6C0JS86-F1
#
_entry.id   AF-A0A6C0JS86-F1
#
_cell.length_a   1.000
_cell.length_b   1.000
_cell.length_c   1.000
_cell.angle_alpha   90.00
_cell.angle_beta   90.00
_cell.angle_gamma   90.00
#
_symmetry.space_group_name_H-M   'P 1'
#
loop_
_entity.id
_entity.type
_entity.pdbx_description
1 polymer ?
#
loop_
_entity_poly.entity_id
_entity_poly.type
_entity_poly.pdbx_seq_one_letter_code
_entity_poly.pdbx_strand_id
1 'polypeptide(L)'
;MSPDESYASLLLVFLLVVITQKQFSSMFLELLLKITRPGATVVLLGLLVFLYSKGLHYTFLVMGVIVVFLLRDMWSHWVRSDARRLYLESSRDEARFDHSSSIDLQMADGSVKHAPPSIYYAGWQPHLLVFPPSAATQQEMNG
;
A
#
# COMPACT_ATOMS: atom_id res chain seq x y z
N MET A 1 3.45 42.27 14.16
CA MET A 1 3.02 40.86 14.29
C MET A 1 4.04 40.14 15.12
N SER A 2 3.60 39.55 16.22
CA SER A 2 4.44 38.62 16.99
C SER A 2 4.69 37.35 16.16
N PRO A 3 5.79 36.61 16.38
CA PRO A 3 6.02 35.34 15.67
C PRO A 3 4.85 34.36 15.83
N ASP A 4 4.22 34.33 17.01
CA ASP A 4 3.04 33.49 17.28
C ASP A 4 1.83 33.85 16.40
N GLU A 5 1.54 35.15 16.23
CA GLU A 5 0.47 35.62 15.32
C GLU A 5 0.76 35.27 13.85
N SER A 6 2.02 35.39 13.43
CA SER A 6 2.43 35.05 12.06
C SER A 6 2.29 33.55 11.78
N TYR A 7 2.67 32.68 12.73
CA TYR A 7 2.50 31.24 12.59
C TYR A 7 1.03 30.82 12.66
N ALA A 8 0.28 31.39 13.61
CA ALA A 8 -1.15 31.11 13.76
C ALA A 8 -1.95 31.52 12.51
N SER A 9 -1.66 32.70 11.92
CA SER A 9 -2.33 33.15 10.70
C SER A 9 -2.05 32.25 9.50
N LEU A 10 -0.80 31.81 9.31
CA LEU A 10 -0.43 30.83 8.28
C LEU A 10 -1.18 29.51 8.45
N LEU A 11 -1.24 28.98 9.68
CA LEU A 11 -1.95 27.75 9.98
C LEU A 11 -3.47 27.88 9.79
N LEU A 12 -4.02 29.06 10.01
CA LEU A 12 -5.44 29.35 9.82
C LEU A 12 -5.80 29.37 8.33
N VAL A 13 -4.93 29.97 7.49
CA VAL A 13 -5.06 29.90 6.02
C VAL A 13 -4.99 28.45 5.55
N PHE A 14 -4.03 27.67 6.06
CA PHE A 14 -3.95 26.23 5.77
C PHE A 14 -5.22 25.48 6.17
N LEU A 15 -5.74 25.72 7.37
CA LEU A 15 -6.99 25.11 7.84
C LEU A 15 -8.16 25.45 6.91
N LEU A 16 -8.28 26.70 6.43
CA LEU A 16 -9.30 27.10 5.47
C LEU A 16 -9.20 26.33 4.15
N VAL A 17 -7.98 26.13 3.63
CA VAL A 17 -7.76 25.33 2.42
C VAL A 17 -8.17 23.87 2.64
N VAL A 18 -7.83 23.29 3.79
CA VAL A 18 -8.23 21.91 4.10
C VAL A 18 -9.75 21.78 4.22
N ILE A 19 -10.42 22.73 4.88
CA ILE A 19 -11.88 22.71 5.02
C ILE A 19 -12.56 22.82 3.65
N THR A 20 -12.05 23.67 2.76
CA THR A 20 -12.60 23.82 1.41
C THR A 20 -12.38 22.58 0.55
N GLN A 21 -11.22 21.93 0.66
CA GLN A 21 -10.90 20.68 -0.05
C GLN A 21 -11.52 19.43 0.59
N LYS A 22 -12.04 19.54 1.82
CA LYS A 22 -12.68 18.48 2.63
C LYS A 22 -11.81 17.25 2.93
N GLN A 23 -10.54 17.26 2.57
CA GLN A 23 -9.62 16.15 2.81
C GLN A 23 -8.21 16.67 3.06
N PHE A 24 -7.47 15.99 3.94
CA PHE A 24 -6.02 16.17 4.01
C PHE A 24 -5.32 15.41 2.88
N SER A 25 -4.06 15.77 2.61
CA SER A 25 -3.25 15.08 1.61
C SER A 25 -3.10 13.59 1.94
N SER A 26 -3.35 12.73 0.95
CA SER A 26 -3.26 11.27 1.04
C SER A 26 -1.89 10.80 1.55
N MET A 27 -0.81 11.46 1.12
CA MET A 27 0.55 11.16 1.55
C MET A 27 0.74 11.38 3.05
N PHE A 28 0.19 12.46 3.59
CA PHE A 28 0.31 12.80 5.01
C PHE A 28 -0.51 11.83 5.86
N LEU A 29 -1.71 11.49 5.41
CA LEU A 29 -2.58 10.51 6.06
C LEU A 29 -1.97 9.09 6.08
N GLU A 30 -1.33 8.65 5.00
CA GLU A 30 -0.59 7.39 4.94
C GLU A 30 0.63 7.40 5.88
N LEU A 31 1.37 8.51 5.94
CA LEU A 31 2.51 8.63 6.85
C LEU A 31 2.08 8.53 8.31
N LEU A 32 0.98 9.17 8.69
CA LEU A 32 0.40 9.02 10.03
C LEU A 32 -0.07 7.58 10.29
N LEU A 33 -0.66 6.90 9.31
CA LEU A 33 -1.09 5.51 9.46
C LEU A 33 0.09 4.54 9.60
N LYS A 34 1.24 4.79 8.96
CA LYS A 34 2.47 3.99 9.14
C LYS A 34 2.97 4.02 10.58
N ILE A 35 2.79 5.14 11.27
CA ILE A 35 3.15 5.31 12.69
C ILE A 35 2.15 4.60 13.62
N THR A 36 1.10 3.97 13.08
CA THR A 36 -0.07 3.41 13.76
C THR A 36 -1.02 4.47 14.30
N ARG A 37 -2.32 4.14 14.37
CA ARG A 37 -3.37 5.04 14.87
C ARG A 37 -3.09 5.60 16.27
N PRO A 38 -2.73 4.78 17.29
CA PRO A 38 -2.38 5.31 18.61
C PRO A 38 -1.06 6.09 18.58
N GLY A 39 -0.07 5.65 17.80
CA GLY A 39 1.20 6.37 17.65
C GLY A 39 1.00 7.79 17.11
N ALA A 40 0.18 7.94 16.07
CA ALA A 40 -0.17 9.24 15.51
C ALA A 40 -0.83 10.17 16.54
N THR A 41 -1.75 9.66 17.37
CA THR A 41 -2.38 10.48 18.43
C THR A 41 -1.37 10.96 19.46
N VAL A 42 -0.44 10.09 19.89
CA VAL A 42 0.59 10.44 20.88
C VAL A 42 1.56 11.48 20.31
N VAL A 43 1.97 11.32 19.04
CA VAL A 43 2.85 12.28 18.36
C VAL A 43 2.19 13.66 18.24
N LEU A 44 0.93 13.72 17.80
CA LEU A 44 0.19 14.98 17.67
C LEU A 44 -0.04 15.65 19.03
N LEU A 45 -0.29 14.88 20.08
CA LEU A 45 -0.45 15.41 21.43
C LEU A 45 0.89 15.93 21.98
N GLY A 46 1.99 15.22 21.73
CA GLY A 46 3.34 15.68 22.06
C GLY A 46 3.69 16.99 21.36
N LEU A 47 3.30 17.16 20.10
CA LEU A 47 3.47 18.40 19.36
C LEU A 47 2.71 19.57 20.01
N LEU A 48 1.47 19.34 20.44
CA LEU A 48 0.68 20.35 21.14
C LEU A 48 1.31 20.76 22.48
N VAL A 49 1.76 19.79 23.28
CA VAL A 49 2.47 20.06 24.54
C VAL A 49 3.74 20.86 24.29
N PHE A 50 4.50 20.52 23.25
CA PHE A 50 5.71 21.25 22.86
C PHE A 50 5.38 22.71 22.50
N LEU A 51 4.37 22.95 21.67
CA LEU A 51 3.95 24.31 21.29
C LEU A 51 3.51 25.13 22.52
N TYR A 52 2.75 24.52 23.43
CA TYR A 52 2.33 25.18 24.66
C TYR A 52 3.52 25.52 25.56
N SER A 53 4.49 24.60 25.69
CA SER A 53 5.70 24.83 26.50
C SER A 53 6.58 25.98 25.97
N LYS A 54 6.45 26.33 24.69
CA LYS A 54 7.14 27.46 24.04
C LYS A 54 6.40 28.79 24.19
N GLY A 55 5.25 28.82 24.85
CA GLY A 55 4.44 30.03 25.02
C GLY A 55 3.72 30.49 23.75
N LEU A 56 3.60 29.62 22.74
CA LEU A 56 2.91 29.90 21.48
C LEU A 56 1.42 29.57 21.61
N HIS A 57 0.68 30.41 22.32
CA HIS A 57 -0.71 30.13 22.69
C HIS A 57 -1.67 30.18 21.49
N TYR A 58 -1.48 31.12 20.56
CA TYR A 58 -2.34 31.22 19.38
C TYR A 58 -2.05 30.06 18.41
N THR A 59 -0.78 29.77 18.18
CA THR A 59 -0.37 28.63 17.35
C THR A 59 -0.88 27.31 17.95
N PHE A 60 -0.79 27.13 19.27
CA PHE A 60 -1.34 25.96 19.96
C PHE A 60 -2.84 25.78 19.70
N LEU A 61 -3.62 26.86 19.80
CA LEU A 61 -5.07 26.81 19.63
C LEU A 61 -5.43 26.39 18.20
N VAL A 62 -4.83 27.03 17.20
CA VAL A 62 -5.08 26.69 15.78
C VAL A 62 -4.62 25.28 15.46
N MET A 63 -3.45 24.86 15.96
CA MET A 63 -2.96 23.50 15.79
C MET A 63 -3.88 22.47 16.46
N GLY A 64 -4.44 22.78 17.63
CA GLY A 64 -5.40 21.90 18.31
C GLY A 64 -6.61 21.61 17.43
N VAL A 65 -7.17 22.65 16.79
CA VAL A 65 -8.28 22.50 15.84
C VAL A 65 -7.86 21.63 14.66
N ILE A 66 -6.70 21.90 14.05
CA ILE A 66 -6.17 21.12 12.92
C ILE A 66 -6.01 19.65 13.30
N VAL A 67 -5.45 19.36 14.48
CA VAL A 67 -5.23 17.99 14.99
C VAL A 67 -6.54 17.24 15.12
N VAL A 68 -7.60 17.86 15.65
CA VAL A 68 -8.91 17.23 15.78
C VAL A 68 -9.50 16.90 14.42
N PHE A 69 -9.43 17.83 13.46
CA PHE A 69 -9.90 17.59 12.10
C PHE A 69 -9.09 16.49 11.40
N LEU A 70 -7.76 16.50 11.55
CA LEU A 70 -6.86 15.51 10.97
C LEU A 70 -7.14 14.11 11.53
N LEU A 71 -7.32 14.00 12.85
CA LEU A 71 -7.65 12.73 13.49
C LEU A 71 -9.02 12.21 13.05
N ARG A 72 -10.01 13.09 12.96
CA ARG A 72 -11.33 12.73 12.43
C ARG A 72 -11.20 12.19 11.01
N ASP A 73 -10.54 12.93 10.11
CA ASP A 73 -10.38 12.55 8.71
C ASP A 73 -9.63 11.22 8.55
N MET A 74 -8.54 11.05 9.30
CA MET A 74 -7.76 9.81 9.31
C MET A 74 -8.59 8.61 9.81
N TRP A 75 -9.38 8.76 10.87
CA TRP A 75 -10.08 7.65 11.51
C TRP A 75 -11.36 7.27 10.78
N SER A 76 -12.14 8.25 10.29
CA SER A 76 -13.46 7.98 9.69
C SER A 76 -13.43 7.88 8.17
N HIS A 77 -12.67 8.73 7.49
CA HIS A 77 -12.72 8.84 6.03
C HIS A 77 -11.57 8.08 5.36
N TRP A 78 -10.32 8.30 5.76
CA TRP A 78 -9.17 7.75 5.04
C TRP A 78 -9.07 6.23 5.09
N VAL A 79 -9.38 5.60 6.23
CA VAL A 79 -9.35 4.12 6.35
C VAL A 79 -10.35 3.45 5.41
N ARG A 80 -11.48 4.12 5.16
CA ARG A 80 -12.60 3.61 4.34
C ARG A 80 -12.61 4.19 2.92
N SER A 81 -11.62 5.00 2.56
CA SER A 81 -11.62 5.69 1.27
C SER A 81 -11.19 4.74 0.15
N ASP A 82 -11.90 4.82 -0.98
CA ASP A 82 -11.49 4.15 -2.22
C ASP A 82 -10.13 4.69 -2.70
N ALA A 83 -9.80 5.94 -2.40
CA ALA A 83 -8.49 6.52 -2.70
C ALA A 83 -7.34 5.76 -2.00
N ARG A 84 -7.52 5.34 -0.74
CA ARG A 84 -6.52 4.52 -0.03
C ARG A 84 -6.45 3.12 -0.61
N ARG A 85 -7.59 2.52 -0.94
CA ARG A 85 -7.63 1.21 -1.59
C ARG A 85 -6.91 1.23 -2.94
N LEU A 86 -7.19 2.25 -3.76
CA LEU A 86 -6.52 2.48 -5.03
C LEU A 86 -5.02 2.73 -4.85
N TYR A 87 -4.61 3.49 -3.84
CA TYR A 87 -3.19 3.70 -3.54
C TYR A 87 -2.46 2.38 -3.21
N LEU A 88 -3.07 1.53 -2.37
CA LEU A 88 -2.51 0.23 -2.02
C LEU A 88 -2.50 -0.75 -3.22
N GLU A 89 -3.54 -0.74 -4.04
CA GLU A 89 -3.62 -1.55 -5.26
C GLU A 89 -2.60 -1.08 -6.29
N SER A 90 -2.44 0.22 -6.50
CA SER A 90 -1.43 0.83 -7.38
C SER A 90 -0.02 0.42 -6.99
N SER A 91 0.34 0.52 -5.70
CA SER A 91 1.68 0.11 -5.25
C SER A 91 1.92 -1.40 -5.41
N ARG A 92 0.88 -2.23 -5.28
CA ARG A 92 0.99 -3.67 -5.51
C ARG A 92 1.15 -4.00 -6.99
N ASP A 93 0.45 -3.29 -7.86
CA ASP A 93 0.56 -3.48 -9.30
C ASP A 93 1.90 -2.95 -9.82
N GLU A 94 2.40 -1.82 -9.31
CA GLU A 94 3.73 -1.32 -9.65
C GLU A 94 4.84 -2.33 -9.28
N ALA A 95 4.71 -3.02 -8.14
CA ALA A 95 5.61 -4.10 -7.76
C ALA A 95 5.54 -5.33 -8.69
N ARG A 96 4.44 -5.56 -9.41
CA ARG A 96 4.34 -6.62 -10.44
C ARG A 96 5.05 -6.24 -11.73
N PHE A 97 5.26 -4.96 -11.97
CA PHE A 97 5.93 -4.44 -13.17
C PHE A 97 7.39 -4.05 -12.92
N ASP A 98 7.98 -4.51 -11.82
CA ASP A 98 9.41 -4.39 -11.60
C ASP A 98 10.16 -5.51 -12.35
N HIS A 99 11.01 -5.11 -13.28
CA HIS A 99 11.78 -6.03 -14.12
C HIS A 99 12.69 -6.96 -13.31
N SER A 100 13.16 -6.52 -12.15
CA SER A 100 14.07 -7.32 -11.32
C SER A 100 13.39 -8.49 -10.59
N SER A 101 12.08 -8.38 -10.36
CA SER A 101 11.30 -9.33 -9.57
C SER A 101 10.16 -10.01 -10.35
N SER A 102 9.78 -9.47 -11.51
CA SER A 102 8.69 -9.97 -12.34
C SER A 102 9.16 -10.98 -13.38
N ILE A 103 8.78 -12.24 -13.19
CA ILE A 103 9.14 -13.32 -14.12
C ILE A 103 8.49 -13.16 -15.50
N ASP A 104 7.28 -12.57 -15.54
CA ASP A 104 6.55 -12.35 -16.79
C ASP A 104 7.26 -11.31 -17.66
N LEU A 105 7.77 -10.23 -17.05
CA LEU A 105 8.58 -9.23 -17.76
C LEU A 105 9.93 -9.78 -18.20
N GLN A 106 10.58 -10.59 -17.36
CA GLN A 106 11.84 -11.25 -17.71
C GLN A 106 11.67 -12.27 -18.84
N MET A 107 10.54 -12.97 -18.91
CA MET A 107 10.20 -13.84 -20.03
C MET A 107 9.85 -13.05 -21.29
N ALA A 108 9.12 -11.93 -21.17
CA ALA A 108 8.77 -11.07 -22.29
C ALA A 108 10.00 -10.43 -22.96
N ASP A 109 10.97 -9.97 -22.17
CA ASP A 109 12.23 -9.41 -22.66
C ASP A 109 13.26 -10.49 -23.06
N GLY A 110 12.93 -11.77 -22.82
CA GLY A 110 13.78 -12.90 -23.17
C GLY A 110 15.05 -13.03 -22.31
N SER A 111 15.13 -12.31 -21.19
CA SER A 111 16.24 -12.41 -20.23
C SER A 111 16.21 -13.72 -19.46
N VAL A 112 15.02 -14.29 -19.24
CA VAL A 112 14.82 -15.62 -18.68
C VAL A 112 14.04 -16.47 -19.68
N LYS A 113 14.54 -17.67 -19.94
CA LYS A 113 13.85 -18.71 -20.73
C LYS A 113 13.44 -19.83 -19.79
N HIS A 114 12.33 -20.49 -20.09
CA HIS A 114 11.99 -21.74 -19.42
C HIS A 114 13.20 -22.68 -19.47
N ALA A 115 13.53 -23.28 -18.33
CA ALA A 115 14.48 -24.38 -18.33
C ALA A 115 14.00 -25.43 -19.34
N PRO A 116 14.90 -26.01 -20.15
CA PRO A 116 14.51 -27.10 -21.02
C PRO A 116 13.85 -28.18 -20.15
N PRO A 117 12.77 -28.83 -20.63
CA PRO A 117 12.09 -29.86 -19.85
C PRO A 117 13.14 -30.87 -19.38
N SER A 118 13.25 -31.04 -18.07
CA SER A 118 14.06 -32.11 -17.53
C SER A 118 13.35 -33.41 -17.89
N ILE A 119 13.73 -34.00 -19.02
CA ILE A 119 13.39 -35.40 -19.28
C ILE A 119 14.01 -36.15 -18.11
N TYR A 120 13.16 -36.73 -17.26
CA TYR A 120 13.58 -37.58 -16.17
C TYR A 120 14.48 -38.66 -16.78
N TYR A 121 15.80 -38.49 -16.67
CA TYR A 121 16.82 -39.46 -17.03
C TYR A 121 16.86 -39.91 -18.52
N ALA A 122 18.04 -39.84 -19.14
CA ALA A 122 18.30 -40.51 -20.41
C ALA A 122 18.33 -42.04 -20.17
N GLY A 123 17.16 -42.67 -20.18
CA GLY A 123 16.96 -44.08 -19.82
C GLY A 123 15.58 -44.39 -19.25
N TRP A 124 14.76 -43.38 -18.95
CA TRP A 124 13.37 -43.59 -18.60
C TRP A 124 12.57 -43.96 -19.85
N GLN A 125 12.17 -45.24 -19.94
CA GLN A 125 11.14 -45.67 -20.86
C GLN A 125 9.80 -45.36 -20.20
N PRO A 126 9.05 -44.32 -20.64
CA PRO A 126 7.68 -44.24 -20.25
C PRO A 126 7.00 -45.47 -20.87
N HIS A 127 6.60 -46.44 -20.05
CA HIS A 127 5.46 -47.28 -20.39
C HIS A 127 4.23 -46.37 -20.40
N LEU A 128 4.17 -45.50 -21.40
CA LEU A 128 2.99 -44.77 -21.76
C LEU A 128 1.92 -45.83 -21.95
N LEU A 129 0.83 -45.68 -21.21
CA LEU A 129 -0.45 -46.21 -21.64
C LEU A 129 -0.69 -45.59 -23.03
N VAL A 130 -0.26 -46.29 -24.07
CA VAL A 130 -0.63 -45.96 -25.45
C VAL A 130 -2.11 -46.25 -25.50
N PHE A 131 -2.90 -45.22 -25.26
CA PHE A 131 -4.32 -45.27 -25.54
C PHE A 131 -4.51 -45.08 -27.05
N PRO A 132 -5.33 -45.93 -27.71
CA PRO A 132 -6.04 -47.07 -27.13
C PRO A 132 -5.15 -48.33 -26.99
N PRO A 133 -5.39 -49.17 -25.96
CA PRO A 133 -4.67 -50.44 -25.77
C PRO A 133 -4.82 -51.36 -26.98
N SER A 134 -3.81 -52.20 -27.21
CA SER A 134 -3.85 -53.17 -28.31
C SER A 134 -5.03 -54.14 -28.15
N ALA A 135 -5.57 -54.64 -29.27
CA ALA A 135 -6.73 -55.53 -29.27
C ALA A 135 -6.53 -56.79 -28.41
N ALA A 136 -5.30 -57.31 -28.33
CA ALA A 136 -4.95 -58.43 -27.47
C ALA A 136 -5.14 -58.10 -25.99
N THR A 137 -4.69 -56.90 -25.57
CA THR A 137 -4.84 -56.41 -24.19
C THR A 137 -6.31 -56.15 -23.84
N GLN A 138 -7.12 -55.71 -24.82
CA GLN A 138 -8.56 -55.53 -24.62
C GLN A 138 -9.32 -56.85 -24.46
N GLN A 139 -8.94 -57.90 -25.20
CA GLN A 139 -9.53 -59.23 -25.02
C GLN A 139 -9.21 -59.81 -23.65
N GLU A 140 -7.96 -59.68 -23.18
CA GLU A 140 -7.55 -60.20 -21.88
C GLU A 140 -8.26 -59.51 -20.71
N MET A 141 -8.57 -58.21 -20.83
CA MET A 141 -9.28 -57.46 -19.80
C MET A 141 -10.80 -57.67 -19.80
N ASN A 142 -11.40 -58.03 -20.94
CA ASN A 142 -12.85 -58.13 -21.07
C ASN A 142 -13.41 -59.56 -20.90
N GLY A 143 -12.55 -60.58 -20.77
CA GLY A 143 -12.94 -61.97 -20.52
C GLY A 143 -13.34 -62.72 -21.78
#